data_AF-A0A0E2YWP4-F1
#
_entry.id   AF-A0A0E2YWP4-F1
#
_cell.length_a   1.000
_cell.length_b   1.000
_cell.length_c   1.000
_cell.angle_alpha   90.00
_cell.angle_beta   90.00
_cell.angle_gamma   90.00
#
_symmetry.space_group_name_H-M   'P 1'
#
loop_
_entity.id
_entity.type
_entity.pdbx_description
1 polymer ?
#
loop_
_entity_poly.entity_id
_entity_poly.type
_entity_poly.pdbx_seq_one_letter_code
_entity_poly.pdbx_strand_id
1 'polypeptide(L)' 'MSDAWLNKINWSADGLIPVIAQDEKSGKVLMVAWMNREAVKLTVETGEA' A
#
# COMPACT_ATOMS: atom_id res chain seq x y z
N MET A 1 -9.78 3.19 15.16
CA MET A 1 -10.17 3.39 13.75
C MET A 1 -10.60 2.04 13.20
N SER A 2 -11.67 1.97 12.40
CA SER A 2 -12.04 0.68 11.78
C SER A 2 -11.20 0.42 10.54
N ASP A 3 -10.61 -0.76 10.41
CA ASP A 3 -9.87 -1.20 9.22
C ASP A 3 -10.78 -1.57 8.04
N ALA A 4 -12.07 -1.21 8.11
CA ALA A 4 -13.08 -1.52 7.10
C ALA A 4 -12.73 -0.98 5.70
N TRP A 5 -11.89 0.05 5.62
CA TRP A 5 -11.40 0.62 4.36
C TRP A 5 -10.53 -0.36 3.56
N LEU A 6 -9.78 -1.27 4.22
CA LEU A 6 -8.97 -2.29 3.56
C LEU A 6 -9.83 -3.29 2.74
N ASN A 7 -11.12 -3.39 3.05
CA ASN A 7 -12.05 -4.26 2.33
C ASN A 7 -12.48 -3.66 0.98
N LYS A 8 -12.17 -2.38 0.71
CA LYS A 8 -12.43 -1.72 -0.58
C LYS A 8 -11.31 -1.98 -1.60
N ILE A 9 -10.18 -2.55 -1.17
CA ILE A 9 -9.05 -2.84 -2.03
C ILE A 9 -9.30 -4.17 -2.74
N ASN A 10 -9.05 -4.19 -4.05
CA ASN A 10 -9.09 -5.42 -4.85
C ASN A 10 -7.80 -6.19 -4.69
N TRP A 11 -7.78 -7.11 -3.73
CA TRP A 11 -6.66 -8.01 -3.48
C TRP A 11 -6.55 -9.06 -4.59
N SER A 12 -5.32 -9.45 -4.92
CA SER A 12 -5.08 -10.62 -5.76
C SER A 12 -5.54 -11.91 -5.05
N ALA A 13 -5.56 -13.02 -5.78
CA ALA A 13 -5.83 -14.34 -5.21
C ALA A 13 -4.85 -14.72 -4.08
N ASP A 14 -3.61 -14.19 -4.14
CA ASP A 14 -2.57 -14.39 -3.13
C ASP A 14 -2.66 -13.38 -1.96
N GLY A 15 -3.65 -12.49 -1.96
CA GLY A 15 -3.84 -11.48 -0.93
C GLY A 15 -2.85 -10.32 -1.01
N LEU A 16 -2.34 -10.02 -2.21
CA LEU A 16 -1.36 -8.96 -2.46
C LEU A 16 -1.92 -7.87 -3.39
N ILE A 17 -1.36 -6.67 -3.29
CA ILE A 17 -1.54 -5.59 -4.27
C ILE A 17 -0.19 -5.07 -4.78
N PRO A 18 -0.11 -4.63 -6.05
CA PRO A 18 1.05 -3.88 -6.51
C PRO A 18 1.01 -2.48 -5.90
N VAL A 19 2.16 -1.99 -5.46
CA VAL A 19 2.34 -0.64 -4.92
C VAL A 19 3.50 0.05 -5.63
N ILE A 20 3.38 1.36 -5.81
CA ILE A 20 4.38 2.20 -6.46
C ILE A 20 4.75 3.30 -5.47
N ALA A 21 6.00 3.34 -5.03
CA ALA A 21 6.52 4.48 -4.29
C ALA A 21 7.05 5.50 -5.30
N GLN A 22 6.65 6.76 -5.11
CA GLN A 22 7.05 7.87 -5.96
C GLN A 22 7.55 9.02 -5.12
N ASP A 23 8.48 9.78 -5.67
CA ASP A 23 8.90 11.05 -5.07
C ASP A 23 7.72 12.04 -5.09
N GLU A 24 7.37 12.58 -3.93
CA GLU A 24 6.20 13.45 -3.73
C GLU A 24 6.25 14.71 -4.61
N LYS A 25 7.44 15.28 -4.81
CA LYS A 25 7.61 16.58 -5.49
C LYS A 25 7.69 16.45 -7.01
N SER A 26 8.43 15.46 -7.49
CA SER A 26 8.71 15.28 -8.91
C SER A 26 7.78 14.27 -9.59
N GLY A 27 7.08 13.43 -8.82
CA GLY A 27 6.30 12.31 -9.35
C GLY A 27 7.17 11.19 -9.93
N LYS A 28 8.49 11.22 -9.73
CA LYS A 28 9.39 10.17 -10.21
C LYS A 28 9.09 8.87 -9.48
N VAL A 29 8.86 7.80 -10.24
CA VAL A 29 8.76 6.44 -9.69
C VAL A 29 10.10 6.03 -9.10
N LEU A 30 10.09 5.64 -7.83
CA LEU A 30 11.25 5.17 -7.08
C LEU A 30 11.33 3.64 -7.10
N MET A 31 10.20 2.97 -6.86
CA MET A 31 10.14 1.50 -6.85
C MET A 31 8.72 0.98 -7.08
N VAL A 32 8.67 -0.30 -7.42
CA VAL A 32 7.44 -1.12 -7.47
C VAL A 32 7.63 -2.30 -6.52
N ALA A 33 6.62 -2.59 -5.71
CA ALA A 33 6.63 -3.72 -4.78
C ALA A 33 5.23 -4.36 -4.67
N TRP A 34 5.15 -5.41 -3.87
CA TRP A 34 3.90 -6.05 -3.49
C TRP A 34 3.67 -5.88 -1.99
N MET A 35 2.44 -5.55 -1.59
CA MET A 35 2.07 -5.43 -0.19
C MET A 35 0.85 -6.28 0.11
N ASN A 36 0.83 -6.91 1.29
CA ASN A 36 -0.34 -7.58 1.83
C ASN A 36 -1.17 -6.60 2.69
N ARG A 37 -2.29 -7.07 3.23
CA ARG A 37 -3.21 -6.27 4.04
C ARG A 37 -2.56 -5.65 5.30
N GLU A 38 -1.65 -6.37 5.93
CA GLU A 38 -0.95 -5.91 7.13
C GLU A 38 0.06 -4.81 6.82
N ALA A 39 0.88 -4.98 5.78
CA ALA A 39 1.85 -3.99 5.35
C ALA A 39 1.15 -2.66 4.99
N VAL A 40 0.06 -2.72 4.22
CA VAL A 40 -0.71 -1.51 3.85
C VAL A 40 -1.26 -0.80 5.08
N LYS A 41 -1.75 -1.55 6.07
CA LYS A 41 -2.23 -0.99 7.34
C LYS A 41 -1.10 -0.30 8.10
N LEU A 42 0.04 -0.97 8.27
CA LEU A 42 1.19 -0.43 8.98
C LEU A 42 1.73 0.84 8.34
N THR A 43 1.78 0.91 7.00
CA THR A 43 2.20 2.14 6.30
C THR A 43 1.28 3.32 6.60
N VAL A 44 -0.02 3.11 6.73
CA VAL A 44 -0.95 4.19 7.13
C VAL A 44 -0.79 4.58 8.60
N GLU A 45 -0.52 3.61 9.48
CA GLU A 45 -0.37 3.86 10.91
C GLU A 45 0.95 4.55 11.26
N THR A 46 2.03 4.19 10.55
CA THR A 46 3.39 4.69 10.82
C THR A 46 3.78 5.87 9.93
N GLY A 47 3.19 5.98 8.74
CA GLY A 47 3.63 6.91 7.71
C GLY A 47 4.87 6.45 6.93
N GLU A 48 5.28 5.19 7.08
CA GLU A 48 6.48 4.63 6.46
C GLU A 48 6.12 3.48 5.48
N ALA A 49 6.68 3.53 4.27
CA ALA A 49 6.44 2.57 3.19
C ALA A 49 7.72 1.79 2.85
#